data_AF-A0A4Q3RK19-F1
#
_entry.id   AF-A0A4Q3RK19-F1
#
_cell.length_a   1.000
_cell.length_b   1.000
_cell.length_c   1.000
_cell.angle_alpha   90.00
_cell.angle_beta   90.00
_cell.angle_gamma   90.00
#
_symmetry.space_group_name_H-M   'P 1'
#
loop_
_entity.id
_entity.type
_entity.pdbx_description
1 polymer ?
#
loop_
_entity_poly.entity_id
_entity_poly.type
_entity_poly.pdbx_seq_one_letter_code
_entity_poly.pdbx_strand_id
1 'polypeptide(L)'
;MTSFNEKNFERTINGKQTGLFTIQQGELKVIFSNFGARIIALIFDEVNVTPAYPDLEPYMSATIAPYHGATIGRYANRIAKGKFSLNGQEYSLPVNNPPNHLHGGPKGFHHQVWDVDNHTDDTICFHYFSKDGEEGYPGNVDVTVTYTTTVNNELQIAYAATTDAA
;
A
#
# COMPACT_ATOMS: atom_id res chain seq x y z
N MET A 1 -17.56 -17.87 -5.79
CA MET A 1 -16.75 -16.74 -6.31
C MET A 1 -17.17 -15.44 -5.64
N THR A 2 -16.26 -14.83 -4.88
CA THR A 2 -16.44 -13.46 -4.38
C THR A 2 -16.31 -12.51 -5.56
N SER A 3 -17.43 -11.98 -6.07
CA SER A 3 -17.43 -10.95 -7.11
C SER A 3 -17.38 -9.57 -6.46
N PHE A 4 -16.37 -8.77 -6.77
CA PHE A 4 -16.31 -7.37 -6.38
C PHE A 4 -16.95 -6.51 -7.46
N ASN A 5 -17.74 -5.51 -7.07
CA ASN A 5 -18.24 -4.49 -7.99
C ASN A 5 -17.18 -3.40 -8.13
N GLU A 6 -16.54 -3.30 -9.30
CA GLU A 6 -15.45 -2.35 -9.56
C GLU A 6 -15.82 -0.90 -9.22
N LYS A 7 -17.07 -0.49 -9.48
CA LYS A 7 -17.57 0.87 -9.16
C LYS A 7 -17.49 1.21 -7.67
N ASN A 8 -17.53 0.22 -6.79
CA ASN A 8 -17.39 0.44 -5.35
C ASN A 8 -15.95 0.83 -4.97
N PHE A 9 -14.98 0.58 -5.84
CA PHE A 9 -13.56 0.88 -5.67
C PHE A 9 -13.06 2.07 -6.48
N GLU A 10 -13.93 2.71 -7.26
CA GLU A 10 -13.63 3.87 -8.09
C GLU A 10 -13.88 5.18 -7.35
N ARG A 11 -12.82 5.90 -7.00
CA ARG A 11 -12.87 7.26 -6.43
C ARG A 11 -11.81 8.12 -7.09
N THR A 12 -12.02 9.42 -7.09
CA THR A 12 -10.97 10.40 -7.41
C THR A 12 -10.43 10.97 -6.10
N ILE A 13 -9.16 10.70 -5.79
CA ILE A 13 -8.49 11.18 -4.59
C ILE A 13 -7.25 11.97 -5.03
N ASN A 14 -7.17 13.25 -4.65
CA ASN A 14 -6.08 14.15 -5.04
C ASN A 14 -5.79 14.17 -6.55
N GLY A 15 -6.84 14.06 -7.38
CA GLY A 15 -6.72 14.06 -8.84
C GLY A 15 -6.32 12.71 -9.46
N LYS A 16 -6.12 11.66 -8.65
CA LYS A 16 -5.84 10.30 -9.13
C LYS A 16 -7.05 9.40 -8.98
N GLN A 17 -7.27 8.53 -9.95
CA GLN A 17 -8.37 7.56 -9.94
C GLN A 17 -7.94 6.27 -9.22
N THR A 18 -8.83 5.74 -8.38
CA THR A 18 -8.67 4.41 -7.79
C THR A 18 -9.42 3.35 -8.61
N GLY A 19 -8.96 2.11 -8.54
CA GLY A 19 -9.58 0.97 -9.22
C GLY A 19 -9.15 -0.37 -8.65
N LEU A 20 -9.66 -1.45 -9.26
CA LEU A 20 -9.24 -2.82 -9.00
C LEU A 20 -8.36 -3.37 -10.12
N PHE A 21 -7.41 -4.21 -9.76
CA PHE A 21 -6.48 -4.86 -10.68
C PHE A 21 -6.37 -6.33 -10.30
N THR A 22 -6.27 -7.23 -11.29
CA THR A 22 -6.17 -8.68 -11.02
C THR A 22 -4.93 -9.24 -11.69
N ILE A 23 -4.18 -10.06 -10.96
CA ILE A 23 -3.19 -10.98 -11.53
C ILE A 23 -3.58 -12.41 -11.14
N GLN A 24 -3.24 -13.37 -11.98
CA GLN A 24 -3.52 -14.78 -11.77
C GLN A 24 -2.49 -15.65 -12.48
N GLN A 25 -2.01 -16.66 -11.78
CA GLN A 25 -1.28 -17.77 -12.37
C GLN A 25 -1.69 -19.07 -11.68
N GLY A 26 -2.01 -20.09 -12.47
CA GLY A 26 -2.56 -21.35 -11.95
C GLY A 26 -3.85 -21.12 -11.13
N GLU A 27 -3.86 -21.64 -9.90
CA GLU A 27 -4.99 -21.57 -8.97
C GLU A 27 -4.96 -20.32 -8.09
N LEU A 28 -3.85 -19.58 -8.10
CA LEU A 28 -3.67 -18.38 -7.30
C LEU A 28 -4.07 -17.14 -8.10
N LYS A 29 -5.13 -16.47 -7.64
CA LYS A 29 -5.61 -15.18 -8.14
C LYS A 29 -5.52 -14.13 -7.05
N VAL A 30 -4.99 -12.96 -7.39
CA VAL A 30 -4.90 -11.83 -6.45
C VAL A 30 -5.57 -10.61 -7.05
N ILE A 31 -6.46 -9.99 -6.27
CA ILE A 31 -7.13 -8.74 -6.62
C ILE A 31 -6.54 -7.64 -5.77
N PHE A 32 -6.14 -6.55 -6.39
CA PHE A 32 -5.53 -5.39 -5.77
C PHE A 32 -6.38 -4.15 -5.94
N SER A 33 -6.13 -3.13 -5.12
CA SER A 33 -6.47 -1.74 -5.43
C SER A 33 -5.21 -0.88 -5.41
N ASN A 34 -5.12 0.07 -6.34
CA ASN A 34 -4.02 1.04 -6.36
C ASN A 34 -4.12 2.07 -5.22
N PHE A 35 -5.24 2.16 -4.51
CA PHE A 35 -5.27 2.88 -3.23
C PHE A 35 -4.47 2.08 -2.19
N GLY A 36 -3.30 2.57 -1.82
CA GLY A 36 -2.40 1.92 -0.88
C GLY A 36 -1.66 0.70 -1.42
N ALA A 37 -1.61 0.51 -2.74
CA ALA A 37 -1.02 -0.67 -3.42
C ALA A 37 -1.38 -1.96 -2.66
N ARG A 38 -2.68 -2.17 -2.47
CA ARG A 38 -3.22 -3.10 -1.46
C ARG A 38 -3.78 -4.37 -2.08
N ILE A 39 -3.62 -5.49 -1.39
CA ILE A 39 -4.33 -6.73 -1.67
C ILE A 39 -5.76 -6.61 -1.12
N ILE A 40 -6.75 -6.71 -2.00
CA ILE A 40 -8.18 -6.77 -1.66
C ILE A 40 -8.59 -8.22 -1.40
N ALA A 41 -8.16 -9.14 -2.27
CA ALA A 41 -8.46 -10.56 -2.16
C ALA A 41 -7.25 -11.39 -2.61
N LEU A 42 -6.97 -12.47 -1.88
CA LEU A 42 -6.09 -13.55 -2.31
C LEU A 42 -6.94 -14.80 -2.39
N ILE A 43 -7.14 -15.31 -3.60
CA ILE A 43 -8.02 -16.42 -3.89
C ILE A 43 -7.15 -17.59 -4.31
N PHE A 44 -7.25 -18.70 -3.58
CA PHE A 44 -6.58 -19.95 -3.89
C PHE A 44 -7.64 -21.06 -3.88
N ASP A 45 -7.68 -21.84 -4.97
CA ASP A 45 -8.69 -22.91 -5.16
C ASP A 45 -10.13 -22.40 -4.91
N GLU A 46 -10.48 -21.29 -5.58
CA GLU A 46 -11.77 -20.58 -5.46
C GLU A 46 -12.13 -20.01 -4.07
N VAL A 47 -11.28 -20.19 -3.06
CA VAL A 47 -11.48 -19.69 -1.69
C VAL A 47 -10.68 -18.41 -1.48
N ASN A 48 -11.36 -17.33 -1.10
CA ASN A 48 -10.68 -16.12 -0.63
C ASN A 48 -10.14 -16.32 0.78
N VAL A 49 -8.82 -16.13 0.96
CA VAL A 49 -8.13 -16.34 2.25
C VAL A 49 -7.72 -15.05 2.95
N THR A 50 -8.19 -13.88 2.47
CA THR A 50 -7.97 -12.59 3.13
C THR A 50 -9.25 -12.02 3.74
N PRO A 51 -9.15 -11.20 4.80
CA PRO A 51 -10.24 -10.29 5.17
C PRO A 51 -10.49 -9.31 4.02
N ALA A 52 -11.70 -9.31 3.48
CA ALA A 52 -12.09 -8.45 2.36
C ALA A 52 -13.34 -7.63 2.68
N TYR A 53 -13.38 -6.40 2.17
CA TYR A 53 -14.56 -5.54 2.19
C TYR A 53 -15.07 -5.34 0.76
N PRO A 54 -16.39 -5.17 0.55
CA PRO A 54 -16.97 -5.07 -0.79
C PRO A 54 -16.85 -3.67 -1.44
N ASP A 55 -16.24 -2.71 -0.74
CA ASP A 55 -16.12 -1.31 -1.14
C ASP A 55 -14.85 -0.65 -0.55
N LEU A 56 -14.51 0.54 -1.06
CA LEU A 56 -13.26 1.24 -0.71
C LEU A 56 -13.34 1.95 0.66
N GLU A 57 -14.54 2.30 1.11
CA GLU A 57 -14.78 3.12 2.30
C GLU A 57 -14.10 2.59 3.59
N PRO A 58 -14.20 1.30 3.96
CA PRO A 58 -13.51 0.71 5.10
C PRO A 58 -12.00 0.87 5.06
N TYR A 59 -11.43 0.80 3.86
CA TYR A 59 -10.00 0.91 3.61
C TYR A 59 -9.50 2.36 3.70
N MET A 60 -10.35 3.33 3.42
CA MET A 60 -10.10 4.77 3.63
C MET A 60 -10.32 5.20 5.09
N SER A 61 -11.07 4.42 5.87
CA SER A 61 -11.32 4.74 7.26
C SER A 61 -10.09 4.51 8.14
N ALA A 62 -9.76 5.50 8.98
CA ALA A 62 -8.68 5.40 9.97
C ALA A 62 -8.96 4.38 11.09
N THR A 63 -10.20 3.89 11.23
CA THR A 63 -10.63 3.05 12.37
C THR A 63 -11.16 1.68 11.98
N ILE A 64 -11.51 1.47 10.71
CA ILE A 64 -12.15 0.21 10.27
C ILE A 64 -11.10 -0.77 9.74
N ALA A 65 -10.45 -0.46 8.62
CA ALA A 65 -9.49 -1.35 7.98
C ALA A 65 -8.31 -0.61 7.32
N PRO A 66 -7.69 0.40 7.98
CA PRO A 66 -6.72 1.28 7.33
C PRO A 66 -5.51 0.52 6.74
N TYR A 67 -5.10 -0.57 7.39
CA TYR A 67 -3.89 -1.32 7.05
C TYR A 67 -4.16 -2.67 6.37
N HIS A 68 -5.43 -3.07 6.16
CA HIS A 68 -5.76 -4.38 5.60
C HIS A 68 -5.23 -4.49 4.17
N GLY A 69 -4.30 -5.43 3.98
CA GLY A 69 -3.67 -5.73 2.69
C GLY A 69 -2.78 -4.64 2.10
N ALA A 70 -2.61 -3.51 2.79
CA ALA A 70 -1.96 -2.33 2.24
C ALA A 70 -0.43 -2.38 2.30
N THR A 71 0.22 -1.71 1.34
CA THR A 71 1.63 -1.35 1.44
C THR A 71 1.83 -0.31 2.53
N ILE A 72 2.78 -0.56 3.45
CA ILE A 72 3.04 0.28 4.62
C ILE A 72 4.37 1.01 4.47
N GLY A 73 4.36 2.33 4.67
CA GLY A 73 5.57 3.14 4.67
C GLY A 73 5.28 4.63 4.93
N ARG A 74 6.32 5.46 5.07
CA ARG A 74 7.75 5.13 4.84
C ARG A 74 8.40 4.20 5.85
N TYR A 75 7.94 4.20 7.10
CA TYR A 75 8.44 3.28 8.13
C TYR A 75 7.31 2.37 8.63
N ALA A 76 7.50 1.06 8.50
CA ALA A 76 6.57 0.08 9.04
C ALA A 76 6.76 -0.09 10.56
N ASN A 77 5.65 -0.22 11.28
CA ASN A 77 5.60 -0.28 12.75
C ASN A 77 5.94 1.07 13.39
N ARG A 78 6.53 1.06 14.59
CA ARG A 78 6.56 2.22 15.48
C ARG A 78 7.91 2.93 15.52
N ILE A 79 7.85 4.25 15.60
CA ILE A 79 8.98 5.10 16.01
C ILE A 79 8.61 5.76 17.34
N ALA A 80 9.46 5.53 18.34
CA ALA A 80 9.21 5.96 19.71
C ALA A 80 9.05 7.49 19.78
N LYS A 81 7.99 7.96 20.42
CA LYS A 81 7.67 9.40 20.57
C LYS A 81 7.52 10.17 19.26
N GLY A 82 7.45 9.46 18.12
CA GLY A 82 7.52 10.07 16.79
C GLY A 82 8.80 10.86 16.57
N LYS A 83 9.93 10.42 17.13
CA LYS A 83 11.21 11.13 16.99
C LYS A 83 12.32 10.18 16.61
N PHE A 84 13.19 10.64 15.73
CA PHE A 84 14.46 9.98 15.42
C PHE A 84 15.50 11.04 15.04
N SER A 85 16.76 10.64 15.04
CA SER A 85 17.86 11.48 14.56
C SER A 85 18.56 10.80 13.40
N LEU A 86 18.90 11.57 12.37
CA LEU A 86 19.60 11.12 11.18
C LEU A 86 20.63 12.18 10.83
N ASN A 87 21.90 11.77 10.68
CA ASN A 87 23.03 12.67 10.41
C ASN A 87 23.14 13.85 11.39
N GLY A 88 22.78 13.63 12.66
CA GLY A 88 22.83 14.66 13.72
C GLY A 88 21.64 15.63 13.74
N GLN A 89 20.70 15.52 12.80
CA GLN A 89 19.46 16.31 12.77
C GLN A 89 18.31 15.52 13.42
N GLU A 90 17.55 16.16 14.31
CA GLU A 90 16.32 15.58 14.88
C GLU A 90 15.13 15.81 13.96
N TYR A 91 14.36 14.76 13.72
CA TYR A 91 13.10 14.79 12.97
C TYR A 91 11.94 14.46 13.90
N SER A 92 10.84 15.19 13.73
CA SER A 92 9.59 14.97 14.45
C SER A 92 8.50 14.53 13.48
N LEU A 93 7.92 13.37 13.77
CA LEU A 93 6.88 12.71 13.01
C LEU A 93 5.53 12.80 13.76
N PRO A 94 4.39 12.71 13.06
CA PRO A 94 3.08 12.71 13.71
C PRO A 94 2.91 11.55 14.70
N VAL A 95 2.42 11.84 15.89
CA VAL A 95 2.10 10.83 16.92
C VAL A 95 0.67 10.32 16.69
N ASN A 96 0.50 9.42 15.72
CA ASN A 96 -0.78 8.83 15.34
C ASN A 96 -1.14 7.56 16.12
N ASN A 97 -0.21 7.02 16.92
CA ASN A 97 -0.50 5.95 17.87
C ASN A 97 0.12 6.29 19.23
N PRO A 98 -0.49 7.21 20.01
CA PRO A 98 0.12 7.76 21.22
C PRO A 98 0.71 6.68 22.15
N PRO A 99 1.96 6.87 22.63
CA PRO A 99 2.82 8.04 22.44
C PRO A 99 3.69 8.01 21.17
N ASN A 100 3.46 7.09 20.23
CA ASN A 100 4.38 6.79 19.12
C ASN A 100 3.85 7.23 17.74
N HIS A 101 4.77 7.30 16.78
CA HIS A 101 4.45 7.29 15.36
C HIS A 101 4.28 5.84 14.90
N LEU A 102 3.34 5.58 13.99
CA LEU A 102 3.00 4.24 13.51
C LEU A 102 2.78 4.24 12.00
N HIS A 103 3.35 3.26 11.30
CA HIS A 103 3.03 2.90 9.92
C HIS A 103 3.14 4.07 8.91
N GLY A 104 4.12 4.94 9.13
CA GLY A 104 4.39 6.08 8.27
C GLY A 104 3.45 7.28 8.46
N GLY A 105 2.57 7.26 9.47
CA GLY A 105 1.74 8.41 9.83
C GLY A 105 0.31 8.34 9.29
N PRO A 106 -0.54 9.34 9.62
CA PRO A 106 -1.95 9.37 9.23
C PRO A 106 -2.21 9.33 7.72
N LYS A 107 -1.30 9.84 6.89
CA LYS A 107 -1.35 9.76 5.43
C LYS A 107 -0.17 8.98 4.85
N GLY A 108 0.32 7.97 5.57
CA GLY A 108 1.36 7.07 5.06
C GLY A 108 0.93 6.33 3.79
N PHE A 109 1.80 5.48 3.27
CA PHE A 109 1.64 4.82 1.96
C PHE A 109 0.29 4.11 1.74
N HIS A 110 -0.27 3.52 2.81
CA HIS A 110 -1.57 2.85 2.81
C HIS A 110 -2.74 3.77 2.41
N HIS A 111 -2.59 5.08 2.55
CA HIS A 111 -3.61 6.09 2.31
C HIS A 111 -3.36 6.93 1.05
N GLN A 112 -2.41 6.51 0.21
CA GLN A 112 -2.06 7.20 -1.04
C GLN A 112 -2.61 6.45 -2.26
N VAL A 113 -2.85 7.15 -3.36
CA VAL A 113 -3.17 6.52 -4.65
C VAL A 113 -1.87 6.32 -5.42
N TRP A 114 -1.52 5.05 -5.63
CA TRP A 114 -0.35 4.62 -6.36
C TRP A 114 -0.63 4.63 -7.86
N ASP A 115 0.40 4.95 -8.64
CA ASP A 115 0.39 4.76 -10.08
C ASP A 115 0.60 3.27 -10.39
N VAL A 116 0.15 2.83 -11.56
CA VAL A 116 0.33 1.45 -12.04
C VAL A 116 1.26 1.50 -13.25
N ASP A 117 2.53 1.20 -13.01
CA ASP A 117 3.58 1.29 -14.03
C ASP A 117 3.55 0.10 -14.99
N ASN A 118 3.16 -1.07 -14.49
CA ASN A 118 3.04 -2.29 -15.28
C ASN A 118 1.91 -3.18 -14.73
N HIS A 119 1.16 -3.80 -15.62
CA HIS A 119 0.12 -4.79 -15.28
C HIS A 119 0.00 -5.81 -16.41
N THR A 120 0.37 -7.06 -16.11
CA THR A 120 0.22 -8.25 -16.96
C THR A 120 -0.70 -9.26 -16.28
N ASP A 121 -0.93 -10.40 -16.93
CA ASP A 121 -1.75 -11.48 -16.35
C ASP A 121 -1.17 -11.98 -15.01
N ASP A 122 0.14 -11.98 -14.81
CA ASP A 122 0.81 -12.56 -13.64
C ASP A 122 1.57 -11.55 -12.78
N THR A 123 1.70 -10.29 -13.20
CA THR A 123 2.53 -9.28 -12.54
C THR A 123 1.84 -7.92 -12.49
N ILE A 124 1.98 -7.21 -11.38
CA ILE A 124 1.59 -5.79 -11.28
C ILE A 124 2.67 -5.01 -10.52
N CYS A 125 3.02 -3.83 -11.02
CA CYS A 125 3.96 -2.91 -10.41
C CYS A 125 3.25 -1.60 -10.07
N PHE A 126 3.23 -1.27 -8.77
CA PHE A 126 2.76 0.00 -8.27
C PHE A 126 3.93 0.95 -8.03
N HIS A 127 3.74 2.23 -8.33
CA HIS A 127 4.72 3.30 -8.09
C HIS A 127 4.12 4.42 -7.24
N TYR A 128 4.94 4.98 -6.35
CA TYR A 128 4.61 6.17 -5.60
C TYR A 128 5.85 7.04 -5.38
N PHE A 129 5.72 8.33 -5.66
CA PHE A 129 6.73 9.32 -5.36
C PHE A 129 6.35 10.09 -4.08
N SER A 130 7.03 9.74 -2.98
CA SER A 130 6.85 10.39 -1.69
C SER A 130 7.78 11.60 -1.60
N LYS A 131 7.23 12.79 -1.39
CA LYS A 131 8.02 14.04 -1.42
C LYS A 131 8.82 14.26 -0.12
N ASP A 132 9.92 14.99 -0.21
CA ASP A 132 10.62 15.49 0.98
C ASP A 132 9.64 16.19 1.94
N GLY A 133 9.77 15.87 3.23
CA GLY A 133 8.89 16.34 4.30
C GLY A 133 7.55 15.61 4.41
N GLU A 134 7.23 14.67 3.53
CA GLU A 134 5.99 13.89 3.63
C GLU A 134 5.96 13.11 4.95
N GLU A 135 4.89 13.34 5.73
CA GLU A 135 4.74 12.78 7.09
C GLU A 135 5.91 13.10 8.04
N GLY A 136 6.72 14.12 7.72
CA GLY A 136 7.87 14.57 8.49
C GLY A 136 9.19 13.83 8.17
N TYR A 137 9.20 12.93 7.19
CA TYR A 137 10.41 12.24 6.76
C TYR A 137 11.24 13.10 5.78
N PRO A 138 12.58 13.10 5.90
CA PRO A 138 13.45 13.76 4.92
C PRO A 138 13.56 12.98 3.61
N GLY A 139 13.93 13.69 2.54
CA GLY A 139 14.26 13.14 1.23
C GLY A 139 13.03 12.86 0.37
N ASN A 140 13.17 13.06 -0.94
CA ASN A 140 12.25 12.49 -1.89
C ASN A 140 12.53 10.98 -2.00
N VAL A 141 11.49 10.17 -1.93
CA VAL A 141 11.59 8.72 -2.07
C VAL A 141 10.75 8.29 -3.26
N ASP A 142 11.43 7.72 -4.25
CA ASP A 142 10.81 7.03 -5.37
C ASP A 142 10.72 5.54 -5.01
N VAL A 143 9.50 5.01 -4.86
CA VAL A 143 9.26 3.64 -4.38
C VAL A 143 8.36 2.87 -5.34
N THR A 144 8.72 1.61 -5.56
CA THR A 144 7.90 0.64 -6.27
C THR A 144 7.62 -0.59 -5.41
N VAL A 145 6.43 -1.17 -5.65
CA VAL A 145 6.07 -2.50 -5.14
C VAL A 145 5.58 -3.34 -6.29
N THR A 146 6.29 -4.43 -6.56
CA THR A 146 5.93 -5.39 -7.61
C THR A 146 5.40 -6.66 -6.97
N TYR A 147 4.23 -7.11 -7.43
CA TYR A 147 3.62 -8.37 -7.08
C TYR A 147 3.65 -9.30 -8.29
N THR A 148 4.07 -10.55 -8.09
CA THR A 148 4.10 -11.56 -9.15
C THR A 148 3.53 -12.89 -8.65
N THR A 149 2.56 -13.44 -9.37
CA THR A 149 2.07 -14.81 -9.17
C THR A 149 2.87 -15.79 -10.01
N THR A 150 3.32 -16.91 -9.44
CA THR A 150 4.11 -17.92 -10.15
C THR A 150 3.31 -19.18 -10.47
N VAL A 151 3.83 -20.02 -11.38
CA VAL A 151 3.24 -21.33 -11.72
C VAL A 151 3.20 -22.32 -10.54
N ASN A 152 3.95 -22.04 -9.47
CA ASN A 152 3.97 -22.85 -8.25
C ASN A 152 2.94 -22.35 -7.20
N ASN A 153 1.98 -21.49 -7.61
CA ASN A 153 1.01 -20.85 -6.72
C ASN A 153 1.67 -19.99 -5.62
N GLU A 154 2.76 -19.29 -5.94
CA GLU A 154 3.42 -18.36 -5.03
C GLU A 154 3.03 -16.92 -5.37
N LEU A 155 2.86 -16.07 -4.34
CA LEU A 155 2.83 -14.61 -4.50
C LEU A 155 4.17 -14.03 -4.05
N GLN A 156 4.96 -13.56 -5.00
CA GLN A 156 6.20 -12.85 -4.75
C GLN A 156 5.91 -11.35 -4.60
N ILE A 157 6.58 -10.71 -3.64
CA ILE A 157 6.46 -9.27 -3.39
C ILE A 157 7.87 -8.67 -3.34
N ALA A 158 8.17 -7.77 -4.26
CA ALA A 158 9.44 -7.06 -4.34
C ALA A 158 9.23 -5.57 -4.08
N TYR A 159 10.04 -5.00 -3.18
CA TYR A 159 10.06 -3.58 -2.88
C TYR A 159 11.37 -3.00 -3.36
N ALA A 160 11.33 -1.89 -4.10
CA ALA A 160 12.51 -1.12 -4.44
C ALA A 160 12.27 0.35 -4.10
N ALA A 161 13.30 1.04 -3.61
CA ALA A 161 13.21 2.45 -3.31
C ALA A 161 14.55 3.13 -3.53
N THR A 162 14.52 4.38 -3.99
CA THR A 162 15.67 5.28 -4.05
C THR A 162 15.33 6.59 -3.35
N THR A 163 16.33 7.26 -2.80
CA THR A 163 16.19 8.53 -2.10
C THR A 163 17.24 9.52 -2.58
N ASP A 164 16.90 10.80 -2.61
CA ASP A 164 17.84 11.89 -2.95
C ASP A 164 18.51 12.53 -1.73
N ALA A 165 18.14 12.09 -0.51
CA ALA A 165 18.72 12.54 0.75
C ALA A 165 19.02 11.37 1.70
N ALA A 166 19.93 11.63 2.65
CA ALA A 166 20.46 10.67 3.62
C ALA A 166 20.14 11.04 5.07
#